data_AF-A0A7Z9QSI3-F1
#
_entry.id   AF-A0A7Z9QSI3-F1
#
_cell.length_a   1.000
_cell.length_b   1.000
_cell.length_c   1.000
_cell.angle_alpha   90.00
_cell.angle_beta   90.00
_cell.angle_gamma   90.00
#
_symmetry.space_group_name_H-M   'P 1'
#
loop_
_entity.id
_entity.type
_entity.pdbx_description
1 polymer ?
#
loop_
_entity_poly.entity_id
_entity_poly.type
_entity_poly.pdbx_seq_one_letter_code
_entity_poly.pdbx_strand_id
1 'polypeptide(L)'
;MIHARAAFITKNQQVRDVEDPCCYSFRSWDNDLEKMVDLEMPHGLDSIKIGGSDDRNFAPPVFLSAKNSYYPNADEVKALDEFIENFLYGKLQNRETFTVKASLFDNYETYGILQGKPGFNTIKKFLITDDDGRETTWRRWDYAWRIYNYPHAYNIYYNMYRIAKHTEIKVSRSYKEYLFFAYKTAMASYLDSTYADHLRFRGFQRHTWGNMSESHAPLGSFRLEYILGALMKKGWREKRKNSGVCLKNAANISSPRNIPFPRNTWVQVRAQTTAPATFSPS
;
A
#
# COMPACT_ATOMS: atom_id res chain seq x y z
N MET A 1 -0.26 18.28 19.41
CA MET A 1 -0.79 18.01 18.05
C MET A 1 -0.72 16.53 17.64
N ILE A 2 0.45 15.87 17.64
CA ILE A 2 0.59 14.47 17.17
C ILE A 2 -0.26 13.46 17.99
N HIS A 3 -0.34 13.62 19.32
CA HIS A 3 -1.17 12.78 20.19
C HIS A 3 -2.67 12.95 19.93
N ALA A 4 -3.14 14.19 19.78
CA ALA A 4 -4.54 14.48 19.47
C ALA A 4 -4.96 13.86 18.13
N ARG A 5 -4.09 13.91 17.12
CA ARG A 5 -4.34 13.25 15.82
C ARG A 5 -4.43 11.73 15.95
N ALA A 6 -3.54 11.11 16.74
CA ALA A 6 -3.57 9.67 16.96
C ALA A 6 -4.85 9.23 17.68
N ALA A 7 -5.23 9.92 18.75
CA ALA A 7 -6.47 9.68 19.47
C ALA A 7 -7.69 9.85 18.56
N PHE A 8 -7.71 10.87 17.71
CA PHE A 8 -8.76 11.08 16.71
C PHE A 8 -8.86 9.90 15.74
N ILE A 9 -7.75 9.43 15.18
CA ILE A 9 -7.74 8.29 14.25
C ILE A 9 -8.33 7.05 14.93
N THR A 10 -7.85 6.70 16.12
CA THR A 10 -8.30 5.49 16.82
C THR A 10 -9.79 5.56 17.19
N LYS A 11 -10.28 6.74 17.58
CA LYS A 11 -11.68 6.93 17.97
C LYS A 11 -12.63 6.95 16.78
N ASN A 12 -12.24 7.60 15.69
CA ASN A 12 -13.17 8.06 14.66
C ASN A 12 -12.96 7.43 13.29
N GLN A 13 -11.82 6.80 13.02
CA GLN A 13 -11.44 6.39 11.67
C GLN A 13 -11.27 4.88 11.50
N GLN A 14 -11.53 4.05 12.52
CA GLN A 14 -11.49 2.59 12.39
C GLN A 14 -12.90 2.02 12.19
N VAL A 15 -13.05 1.17 11.18
CA VAL A 15 -14.31 0.49 10.89
C VAL A 15 -14.58 -0.56 11.98
N ARG A 16 -15.71 -0.42 12.68
CA ARG A 16 -16.14 -1.32 13.76
C ARG A 16 -17.41 -2.09 13.44
N ASP A 17 -18.09 -1.75 12.35
CA ASP A 17 -19.22 -2.50 11.83
C ASP A 17 -18.75 -3.89 11.36
N VAL A 18 -19.33 -4.94 11.93
CA VAL A 18 -18.96 -6.34 11.67
C VAL A 18 -19.51 -6.84 10.33
N GLU A 19 -20.57 -6.20 9.82
CA GLU A 19 -21.18 -6.52 8.52
C GLU A 19 -20.43 -5.82 7.38
N ASP A 20 -19.57 -4.85 7.69
CA ASP A 20 -18.73 -4.19 6.70
C ASP A 20 -17.59 -5.13 6.27
N PRO A 21 -17.43 -5.40 4.95
CA PRO A 21 -16.34 -6.26 4.46
C PRO A 21 -14.94 -5.75 4.87
N CYS A 22 -14.82 -4.47 5.19
CA CYS A 22 -13.59 -3.82 5.64
C CYS A 22 -13.56 -3.57 7.16
N CYS A 23 -14.33 -4.33 7.96
CA CYS A 23 -14.21 -4.31 9.42
C CYS A 23 -12.74 -4.38 9.87
N TYR A 24 -12.37 -3.59 10.88
CA TYR A 24 -11.02 -3.33 11.39
C TYR A 24 -10.07 -2.52 10.49
N SER A 25 -10.45 -2.20 9.24
CA SER A 25 -9.72 -1.24 8.41
C SER A 25 -9.85 0.19 8.94
N PHE A 26 -9.10 1.12 8.34
CA PHE A 26 -9.28 2.55 8.59
C PHE A 26 -9.91 3.23 7.37
N ARG A 27 -10.72 4.27 7.58
CA ARG A 27 -11.34 5.07 6.52
C ARG A 27 -11.11 6.57 6.70
N SER A 28 -11.35 7.31 5.63
CA SER A 28 -11.33 8.77 5.65
C SER A 28 -12.43 9.32 6.57
N TRP A 29 -12.21 10.54 7.04
CA TRP A 29 -13.17 11.30 7.83
C TRP A 29 -13.74 12.41 6.97
N ASP A 30 -15.06 12.54 6.94
CA ASP A 30 -15.75 13.68 6.35
C ASP A 30 -15.84 14.77 7.42
N ASN A 31 -15.16 15.89 7.20
CA ASN A 31 -15.15 17.01 8.14
C ASN A 31 -16.45 17.81 8.13
N ASP A 32 -17.15 17.86 7.00
CA ASP A 32 -18.38 18.63 6.86
C ASP A 32 -19.55 17.91 7.55
N LEU A 33 -19.56 16.58 7.46
CA LEU A 33 -20.55 15.72 8.11
C LEU A 33 -20.11 15.22 9.49
N GLU A 34 -18.89 15.56 9.91
CA GLU A 34 -18.27 15.10 11.16
C GLU A 34 -18.46 13.60 11.41
N LYS A 35 -18.22 12.78 10.38
CA LYS A 35 -18.34 11.32 10.50
C LYS A 35 -17.34 10.58 9.63
N MET A 36 -17.10 9.32 9.98
CA MET A 36 -16.30 8.43 9.14
C MET A 36 -17.03 8.19 7.82
N VAL A 37 -16.29 8.19 6.71
CA VAL A 37 -16.86 7.82 5.42
C VAL A 37 -17.28 6.34 5.49
N ASP A 38 -18.56 6.07 5.28
CA ASP A 38 -19.17 4.74 5.37
C ASP A 38 -19.90 4.35 4.07
N LEU A 39 -20.42 3.12 4.02
CA LEU A 39 -21.11 2.58 2.84
C LEU A 39 -22.51 3.16 2.61
N GLU A 40 -23.06 3.89 3.59
CA GLU A 40 -24.39 4.53 3.50
C GLU A 40 -24.29 5.96 2.96
N MET A 41 -23.09 6.45 2.67
CA MET A 41 -22.87 7.79 2.13
C MET A 41 -22.88 7.79 0.60
N PRO A 42 -23.49 8.79 -0.07
CA PRO A 42 -23.50 8.87 -1.53
C PRO A 42 -22.12 8.84 -2.18
N HIS A 43 -21.11 9.41 -1.50
CA HIS A 43 -19.71 9.39 -1.94
C HIS A 43 -18.86 8.34 -1.21
N GLY A 44 -19.49 7.48 -0.40
CA GLY A 44 -18.85 6.37 0.30
C GLY A 44 -18.17 5.43 -0.68
N LEU A 45 -18.87 5.09 -1.78
CA LEU A 45 -18.37 4.23 -2.85
C LEU A 45 -17.72 4.97 -4.03
N ASP A 46 -17.33 6.25 -3.89
CA ASP A 46 -16.81 7.09 -4.99
C ASP A 46 -15.62 6.45 -5.76
N SER A 47 -14.96 5.44 -5.16
CA SER A 47 -14.23 4.41 -5.91
C SER A 47 -14.07 3.11 -5.11
N ILE A 48 -13.70 2.02 -5.79
CA ILE A 48 -13.32 0.73 -5.18
C ILE A 48 -12.19 0.82 -4.13
N LYS A 49 -11.53 1.99 -4.04
CA LYS A 49 -10.44 2.29 -3.12
C LYS A 49 -10.87 2.23 -1.65
N ILE A 50 -12.14 2.49 -1.34
CA ILE A 50 -12.65 2.36 0.04
C ILE A 50 -12.80 0.92 0.52
N GLY A 51 -12.51 -0.07 -0.35
CA GLY A 51 -12.36 -1.48 0.02
C GLY A 51 -11.09 -1.79 0.84
N GLY A 52 -10.65 -0.80 1.63
CA GLY A 52 -9.64 -0.92 2.68
C GLY A 52 -8.18 -0.86 2.21
N SER A 53 -7.94 -0.39 0.98
CA SER A 53 -6.59 -0.23 0.39
C SER A 53 -6.34 1.23 0.02
N ASP A 54 -5.28 1.54 -0.71
CA ASP A 54 -4.95 2.92 -1.12
C ASP A 54 -4.50 3.83 0.05
N ASP A 55 -3.93 5.00 -0.26
CA ASP A 55 -3.41 5.95 0.73
C ASP A 55 -4.50 6.42 1.70
N ARG A 56 -5.75 6.48 1.23
CA ARG A 56 -6.92 6.89 2.04
C ARG A 56 -7.19 5.96 3.22
N ASN A 57 -6.89 4.67 3.11
CA ASN A 57 -7.12 3.68 4.16
C ASN A 57 -5.82 3.27 4.87
N PHE A 58 -4.67 3.39 4.20
CA PHE A 58 -3.37 3.06 4.79
C PHE A 58 -2.68 4.22 5.52
N ALA A 59 -2.97 5.49 5.19
CA ALA A 59 -2.32 6.62 5.86
C ALA A 59 -2.57 6.65 7.38
N PRO A 60 -3.79 6.40 7.90
CA PRO A 60 -4.00 6.34 9.35
C PRO A 60 -3.16 5.29 10.09
N PRO A 61 -3.13 3.99 9.69
CA PRO A 61 -2.29 3.00 10.36
C PRO A 61 -0.78 3.22 10.14
N VAL A 62 -0.36 3.77 8.99
CA VAL A 62 1.05 4.18 8.82
C VAL A 62 1.43 5.27 9.82
N PHE A 63 0.58 6.29 9.98
CA PHE A 63 0.81 7.36 10.96
C PHE A 63 0.85 6.82 12.39
N LEU A 64 -0.14 6.02 12.79
CA LEU A 64 -0.21 5.42 14.13
C LEU A 64 1.04 4.58 14.40
N SER A 65 1.43 3.70 13.47
CA SER A 65 2.58 2.81 13.68
C SER A 65 3.89 3.60 13.79
N ALA A 66 4.08 4.63 12.96
CA ALA A 66 5.27 5.48 13.02
C ALA A 66 5.33 6.26 14.34
N LYS A 67 4.24 6.92 14.73
CA LYS A 67 4.15 7.66 16.00
C LYS A 67 4.43 6.74 17.20
N ASN A 68 3.77 5.58 17.27
CA ASN A 68 3.89 4.69 18.42
C ASN A 68 5.26 4.03 18.55
N SER A 69 6.06 4.00 17.48
CA SER A 69 7.46 3.57 17.57
C SER A 69 8.38 4.55 18.32
N TYR A 70 7.89 5.74 18.67
CA TYR A 70 8.60 6.76 19.46
C TYR A 70 7.80 7.18 20.71
N TYR A 71 6.48 7.34 20.58
CA TYR A 71 5.58 7.77 21.64
C TYR A 71 4.46 6.74 21.85
N PRO A 72 4.79 5.58 22.46
CA PRO A 72 3.88 4.45 22.55
C PRO A 72 2.63 4.76 23.39
N ASN A 73 1.48 4.28 22.92
CA ASN A 73 0.20 4.31 23.61
C ASN A 73 -0.51 2.96 23.39
N ALA A 74 -1.01 2.34 24.46
CA ALA A 74 -1.55 0.98 24.41
C ALA A 74 -2.81 0.86 23.53
N ASP A 75 -3.73 1.82 23.58
CA ASP A 75 -4.98 1.76 22.81
C ASP A 75 -4.73 1.97 21.32
N GLU A 76 -3.81 2.89 20.97
CA GLU A 76 -3.40 3.11 19.58
C GLU A 76 -2.70 1.87 19.00
N VAL A 77 -1.84 1.21 19.79
CA VAL A 77 -1.16 -0.03 19.39
C VAL A 77 -2.15 -1.19 19.29
N LYS A 78 -3.15 -1.28 20.17
CA LYS A 78 -4.22 -2.27 20.08
C LYS A 78 -5.02 -2.11 18.78
N ALA A 79 -5.36 -0.87 18.40
CA ALA A 79 -6.04 -0.61 17.13
C ALA A 79 -5.21 -1.04 15.91
N LEU A 80 -3.88 -0.83 15.94
CA LEU A 80 -2.96 -1.32 14.90
C LEU A 80 -2.89 -2.85 14.86
N ASP A 81 -2.85 -3.49 16.02
CA ASP A 81 -2.77 -4.94 16.12
C ASP A 81 -4.06 -5.60 15.58
N GLU A 82 -5.22 -5.07 15.95
CA GLU A 82 -6.52 -5.49 15.41
C GLU A 82 -6.61 -5.28 13.89
N PHE A 83 -6.11 -4.14 13.39
CA PHE A 83 -6.01 -3.91 11.94
C PHE A 83 -5.13 -4.95 11.25
N ILE A 84 -4.00 -5.30 11.85
CA ILE A 84 -3.09 -6.30 11.27
C ILE A 84 -3.72 -7.68 11.25
N GLU A 85 -4.23 -8.14 12.40
CA GLU A 85 -4.68 -9.52 12.56
C GLU A 85 -6.03 -9.79 11.89
N ASN A 86 -6.94 -8.81 11.89
CA ASN A 86 -8.32 -9.02 11.44
C ASN A 86 -8.60 -8.47 10.05
N PHE A 87 -7.73 -7.58 9.52
CA PHE A 87 -7.98 -6.93 8.22
C PHE A 87 -6.80 -7.01 7.25
N LEU A 88 -5.58 -6.70 7.66
CA LEU A 88 -4.44 -6.73 6.74
C LEU A 88 -4.01 -8.16 6.45
N TYR A 89 -3.50 -8.89 7.44
CA TYR A 89 -2.89 -10.20 7.24
C TYR A 89 -3.96 -11.30 7.05
N GLY A 90 -3.95 -11.93 5.88
CA GLY A 90 -4.86 -13.01 5.52
C GLY A 90 -6.22 -12.60 4.99
N LYS A 91 -6.53 -11.29 4.96
CA LYS A 91 -7.74 -10.76 4.32
C LYS A 91 -7.37 -9.86 3.14
N LEU A 92 -6.79 -8.67 3.39
CA LEU A 92 -6.28 -7.82 2.30
C LEU A 92 -4.94 -8.32 1.74
N GLN A 93 -4.09 -8.92 2.59
CA GLN A 93 -2.80 -9.49 2.23
C GLN A 93 -2.87 -11.02 2.24
N ASN A 94 -2.32 -11.67 1.21
CA ASN A 94 -2.23 -13.13 1.16
C ASN A 94 -1.23 -13.68 2.21
N ARG A 95 -1.59 -14.76 2.91
CA ARG A 95 -0.79 -15.33 4.01
C ARG A 95 0.54 -15.96 3.57
N GLU A 96 0.59 -16.51 2.37
CA GLU A 96 1.73 -17.29 1.87
C GLU A 96 2.67 -16.42 1.04
N THR A 97 2.08 -15.67 0.11
CA THR A 97 2.81 -14.88 -0.88
C THR A 97 3.10 -13.46 -0.39
N PHE A 98 2.39 -12.97 0.65
CA PHE A 98 2.48 -11.60 1.18
C PHE A 98 2.08 -10.52 0.17
N THR A 99 1.40 -10.90 -0.91
CA THR A 99 0.88 -9.98 -1.91
C THR A 99 -0.30 -9.20 -1.34
N VAL A 100 -0.42 -7.92 -1.69
CA VAL A 100 -1.43 -7.02 -1.12
C VAL A 100 -2.45 -6.69 -2.20
N LYS A 101 -3.72 -7.08 -1.96
CA LYS A 101 -4.82 -6.82 -2.87
C LYS A 101 -5.06 -5.32 -3.05
N ALA A 102 -5.56 -4.95 -4.23
CA ALA A 102 -5.96 -3.58 -4.50
C ALA A 102 -7.26 -3.17 -3.79
N SER A 103 -8.13 -4.13 -3.48
CA SER A 103 -9.38 -3.90 -2.74
C SER A 103 -9.96 -5.23 -2.25
N LEU A 104 -10.76 -5.20 -1.18
CA LEU A 104 -11.62 -6.33 -0.80
C LEU A 104 -12.95 -6.39 -1.55
N PHE A 105 -13.30 -5.35 -2.31
CA PHE A 105 -14.52 -5.33 -3.12
C PHE A 105 -14.26 -6.03 -4.46
N ASP A 106 -13.84 -7.29 -4.40
CA ASP A 106 -13.21 -8.02 -5.50
C ASP A 106 -13.93 -9.33 -5.89
N ASN A 107 -15.09 -9.63 -5.29
CA ASN A 107 -15.76 -10.92 -5.40
C ASN A 107 -17.31 -10.83 -5.30
N TYR A 108 -17.98 -11.97 -5.51
CA TYR A 108 -19.45 -12.08 -5.48
C TYR A 108 -20.08 -11.77 -4.11
N GLU A 109 -19.42 -12.14 -3.02
CA GLU A 109 -19.92 -11.91 -1.66
C GLU A 109 -20.00 -10.42 -1.37
N THR A 110 -18.90 -9.70 -1.63
CA THR A 110 -18.86 -8.24 -1.47
C THR A 110 -19.73 -7.51 -2.49
N TYR A 111 -19.91 -8.06 -3.71
CA TYR A 111 -20.88 -7.51 -4.66
C TYR A 111 -22.29 -7.47 -4.07
N GLY A 112 -22.79 -8.57 -3.51
CA GLY A 112 -24.14 -8.63 -2.94
C GLY A 112 -24.36 -7.63 -1.80
N ILE A 113 -23.34 -7.43 -0.95
CA ILE A 113 -23.38 -6.46 0.16
C ILE A 113 -23.41 -5.01 -0.34
N LEU A 114 -22.66 -4.73 -1.41
CA LEU A 114 -22.56 -3.38 -1.97
C LEU A 114 -23.72 -3.04 -2.91
N GLN A 115 -24.37 -4.05 -3.49
CA GLN A 115 -25.54 -3.85 -4.35
C GLN A 115 -26.64 -3.13 -3.57
N GLY A 116 -27.10 -1.99 -4.11
CA GLY A 116 -28.11 -1.15 -3.46
C GLY A 116 -27.56 -0.11 -2.47
N LYS A 117 -26.25 -0.12 -2.17
CA LYS A 117 -25.64 0.94 -1.37
C LYS A 117 -25.57 2.28 -2.13
N PRO A 118 -25.69 3.43 -1.44
CA PRO A 118 -25.45 4.73 -2.04
C PRO A 118 -24.08 4.80 -2.74
N GLY A 119 -24.04 5.38 -3.93
CA GLY A 119 -22.81 5.46 -4.72
C GLY A 119 -22.47 4.19 -5.50
N PHE A 120 -23.23 3.09 -5.43
CA PHE A 120 -22.98 1.89 -6.25
C PHE A 120 -22.85 2.19 -7.76
N ASN A 121 -23.57 3.20 -8.26
CA ASN A 121 -23.48 3.64 -9.66
C ASN A 121 -22.08 4.15 -10.06
N THR A 122 -21.27 4.68 -9.13
CA THR A 122 -19.91 5.19 -9.43
C THR A 122 -18.94 4.06 -9.76
N ILE A 123 -19.19 2.89 -9.16
CA ILE A 123 -18.39 1.68 -9.38
C ILE A 123 -18.98 0.81 -10.50
N LYS A 124 -20.26 0.97 -10.89
CA LYS A 124 -20.97 0.21 -11.94
C LYS A 124 -20.17 -0.05 -13.23
N LYS A 125 -19.31 0.89 -13.64
CA LYS A 125 -18.39 0.73 -14.80
C LYS A 125 -17.42 -0.46 -14.70
N PHE A 126 -17.28 -1.03 -13.51
CA PHE A 126 -16.44 -2.18 -13.23
C PHE A 126 -17.22 -3.50 -13.24
N LEU A 127 -18.54 -3.48 -13.48
CA LEU A 127 -19.32 -4.70 -13.61
C LEU A 127 -18.92 -5.47 -14.88
N ILE A 128 -18.91 -6.79 -14.75
CA ILE A 128 -18.96 -7.75 -15.84
C ILE A 128 -20.44 -8.00 -16.13
N THR A 129 -20.82 -7.81 -17.38
CA THR A 129 -22.10 -8.25 -17.91
C THR A 129 -21.89 -9.57 -18.66
N ASP A 130 -22.83 -10.49 -18.56
CA ASP A 130 -22.85 -11.66 -19.43
C ASP A 130 -23.26 -11.29 -20.87
N ASP A 131 -23.28 -12.28 -21.76
CA ASP A 131 -23.63 -12.10 -23.17
C ASP A 131 -25.09 -11.64 -23.39
N ASP A 132 -25.96 -11.85 -22.39
CA ASP A 132 -27.35 -11.40 -22.37
C ASP A 132 -27.51 -9.98 -21.77
N GLY A 133 -26.40 -9.35 -21.35
CA GLY A 133 -26.39 -8.02 -20.75
C GLY A 133 -26.84 -7.98 -19.28
N ARG A 134 -26.95 -9.13 -18.60
CA ARG A 134 -27.27 -9.18 -17.17
C ARG A 134 -26.06 -8.86 -16.32
N GLU A 135 -26.28 -8.12 -15.24
CA GLU A 135 -25.24 -7.82 -14.25
C GLU A 135 -24.87 -9.09 -13.49
N THR A 136 -23.59 -9.48 -13.53
CA THR A 136 -23.13 -10.72 -12.88
C THR A 136 -22.26 -10.44 -11.65
N THR A 137 -21.14 -9.74 -11.83
CA THR A 137 -20.16 -9.46 -10.77
C THR A 137 -19.25 -8.30 -11.14
N TRP A 138 -18.34 -7.91 -10.26
CA TRP A 138 -17.26 -6.99 -10.61
C TRP A 138 -16.19 -7.70 -11.45
N ARG A 139 -15.45 -6.96 -12.29
CA ARG A 139 -14.09 -7.37 -12.65
C ARG A 139 -13.38 -7.70 -11.35
N ARG A 140 -12.69 -8.84 -11.24
CA ARG A 140 -11.97 -9.12 -9.99
C ARG A 140 -10.93 -8.03 -9.77
N TRP A 141 -10.76 -7.63 -8.52
CA TRP A 141 -9.74 -6.67 -8.07
C TRP A 141 -8.81 -7.27 -7.02
N ASP A 142 -8.84 -8.61 -6.92
CA ASP A 142 -7.94 -9.42 -6.13
C ASP A 142 -6.49 -9.32 -6.66
N TYR A 143 -6.29 -8.67 -7.80
CA TYR A 143 -4.99 -8.41 -8.38
C TYR A 143 -4.13 -7.48 -7.52
N ALA A 144 -2.89 -7.91 -7.32
CA ALA A 144 -1.83 -7.19 -6.63
C ALA A 144 -1.21 -6.07 -7.49
N TRP A 145 -2.03 -5.25 -8.15
CA TRP A 145 -1.54 -4.29 -9.16
C TRP A 145 -1.08 -2.94 -8.57
N ARG A 146 -1.53 -2.58 -7.37
CA ARG A 146 -1.21 -1.27 -6.77
C ARG A 146 0.06 -1.38 -5.93
N ILE A 147 1.21 -1.23 -6.59
CA ILE A 147 2.53 -1.36 -5.96
C ILE A 147 2.72 -0.42 -4.74
N TYR A 148 2.06 0.74 -4.73
CA TYR A 148 2.09 1.70 -3.62
C TYR A 148 1.52 1.16 -2.30
N ASN A 149 0.71 0.10 -2.34
CA ASN A 149 0.16 -0.51 -1.12
C ASN A 149 1.25 -1.18 -0.27
N TYR A 150 2.26 -1.75 -0.91
CA TYR A 150 3.32 -2.51 -0.24
C TYR A 150 4.13 -1.63 0.72
N PRO A 151 4.60 -0.43 0.32
CA PRO A 151 5.21 0.54 1.22
C PRO A 151 4.46 0.80 2.50
N HIS A 152 3.15 0.95 2.44
CA HIS A 152 2.38 1.15 3.66
C HIS A 152 2.42 -0.09 4.56
N ALA A 153 2.13 -1.26 3.99
CA ALA A 153 2.06 -2.52 4.74
C ALA A 153 3.40 -2.89 5.40
N TYR A 154 4.51 -2.91 4.66
CA TYR A 154 5.80 -3.27 5.27
C TYR A 154 6.31 -2.21 6.26
N ASN A 155 5.95 -0.92 6.09
CA ASN A 155 6.28 0.11 7.07
C ASN A 155 5.51 -0.07 8.38
N ILE A 156 4.23 -0.43 8.30
CA ILE A 156 3.41 -0.78 9.48
C ILE A 156 4.05 -1.95 10.22
N TYR A 157 4.36 -3.06 9.51
CA TYR A 157 5.02 -4.22 10.13
C TYR A 157 6.39 -3.86 10.73
N TYR A 158 7.21 -3.07 10.04
CA TYR A 158 8.51 -2.69 10.57
C TYR A 158 8.40 -1.81 11.82
N ASN A 159 7.43 -0.91 11.87
CA ASN A 159 7.16 -0.10 13.06
C ASN A 159 6.60 -0.97 14.20
N MET A 160 5.75 -1.95 13.92
CA MET A 160 5.29 -2.91 14.92
C MET A 160 6.43 -3.77 15.46
N TYR A 161 7.40 -4.16 14.63
CA TYR A 161 8.66 -4.77 15.11
C TYR A 161 9.37 -3.87 16.12
N ARG A 162 9.45 -2.56 15.85
CA ARG A 162 10.10 -1.61 16.77
C ARG A 162 9.31 -1.48 18.07
N ILE A 163 7.99 -1.35 18.01
CA ILE A 163 7.10 -1.27 19.17
C ILE A 163 7.22 -2.53 20.02
N ALA A 164 7.01 -3.71 19.43
CA ALA A 164 7.05 -5.00 20.10
C ALA A 164 8.43 -5.33 20.73
N LYS A 165 9.50 -4.75 20.18
CA LYS A 165 10.87 -4.98 20.68
C LYS A 165 11.27 -4.01 21.79
N HIS A 166 10.78 -2.78 21.75
CA HIS A 166 11.30 -1.68 22.56
C HIS A 166 10.29 -1.14 23.57
N THR A 167 9.11 -1.74 23.68
CA THR A 167 8.06 -1.35 24.62
C THR A 167 7.49 -2.59 25.31
N GLU A 168 6.81 -2.39 26.44
CA GLU A 168 6.10 -3.46 27.17
C GLU A 168 4.64 -3.64 26.73
N ILE A 169 4.21 -2.90 25.70
CA ILE A 169 2.83 -3.01 25.20
C ILE A 169 2.65 -4.37 24.54
N LYS A 170 1.63 -5.11 25.02
CA LYS A 170 1.28 -6.41 24.46
C LYS A 170 0.72 -6.25 23.05
N VAL A 171 1.17 -7.13 22.17
CA VAL A 171 0.76 -7.24 20.76
C VAL A 171 0.66 -8.72 20.40
N SER A 172 -0.09 -9.05 19.35
CA SER A 172 -0.43 -10.43 19.01
C SER A 172 0.76 -11.25 18.54
N ARG A 173 1.77 -10.62 17.93
CA ARG A 173 2.93 -11.32 17.37
C ARG A 173 4.23 -10.95 18.06
N SER A 174 5.20 -11.86 18.02
CA SER A 174 6.55 -11.53 18.45
C SER A 174 7.19 -10.46 17.55
N TYR A 175 8.11 -9.68 18.10
CA TYR A 175 8.86 -8.71 17.31
C TYR A 175 9.57 -9.35 16.09
N LYS A 176 10.01 -10.61 16.19
CA LYS A 176 10.68 -11.32 15.09
C LYS A 176 9.72 -11.61 13.94
N GLU A 177 8.46 -11.95 14.26
CA GLU A 177 7.43 -12.18 13.25
C GLU A 177 7.08 -10.90 12.50
N TYR A 178 6.89 -9.78 13.20
CA TYR A 178 6.68 -8.49 12.53
C TYR A 178 7.84 -8.10 11.62
N LEU A 179 9.09 -8.34 12.05
CA LEU A 179 10.26 -8.10 11.19
C LEU A 179 10.26 -9.02 9.96
N PHE A 180 9.84 -10.28 10.12
CA PHE A 180 9.71 -11.21 9.01
C PHE A 180 8.58 -10.81 8.06
N PHE A 181 7.45 -10.33 8.57
CA PHE A 181 6.32 -9.86 7.77
C PHE A 181 6.69 -8.61 6.98
N ALA A 182 7.39 -7.66 7.61
CA ALA A 182 7.95 -6.49 6.93
C ALA A 182 8.87 -6.92 5.78
N TYR A 183 9.78 -7.86 6.04
CA TYR A 183 10.68 -8.41 5.03
C TYR A 183 9.92 -9.12 3.89
N LYS A 184 9.02 -10.03 4.21
CA LYS A 184 8.27 -10.81 3.21
C LYS A 184 7.38 -9.92 2.36
N THR A 185 6.73 -8.92 2.96
CA THR A 185 5.91 -7.93 2.24
C THR A 185 6.78 -7.04 1.36
N ALA A 186 7.92 -6.57 1.85
CA ALA A 186 8.86 -5.82 1.02
C ALA A 186 9.33 -6.69 -0.15
N MET A 187 9.78 -7.91 0.12
CA MET A 187 10.20 -8.84 -0.93
C MET A 187 9.07 -9.19 -1.89
N ALA A 188 7.82 -9.30 -1.45
CA ALA A 188 6.69 -9.41 -2.34
C ALA A 188 6.62 -8.17 -3.25
N SER A 189 6.76 -6.94 -2.74
CA SER A 189 6.86 -5.76 -3.63
C SER A 189 7.98 -5.86 -4.69
N TYR A 190 9.12 -6.50 -4.37
CA TYR A 190 10.27 -6.65 -5.28
C TYR A 190 10.21 -7.86 -6.22
N LEU A 191 9.60 -8.96 -5.76
CA LEU A 191 9.58 -10.26 -6.41
C LEU A 191 8.23 -10.58 -7.01
N ASP A 192 7.18 -10.13 -6.33
CA ASP A 192 5.80 -10.35 -6.75
C ASP A 192 5.64 -9.62 -8.05
N SER A 193 5.79 -8.27 -8.14
CA SER A 193 5.63 -7.47 -9.38
C SER A 193 5.10 -8.32 -10.54
N THR A 194 3.87 -8.87 -10.39
CA THR A 194 3.54 -10.15 -11.01
C THR A 194 3.19 -9.84 -12.44
N TYR A 195 4.26 -9.77 -13.22
CA TYR A 195 4.26 -9.52 -14.64
C TYR A 195 3.36 -10.55 -15.33
N ALA A 196 3.18 -11.74 -14.73
CA ALA A 196 2.20 -12.75 -15.16
C ALA A 196 0.75 -12.23 -15.16
N ASP A 197 0.30 -11.52 -14.11
CA ASP A 197 -1.03 -10.90 -14.10
C ASP A 197 -1.04 -9.61 -14.95
N HIS A 198 0.06 -8.85 -14.99
CA HIS A 198 0.16 -7.64 -15.85
C HIS A 198 0.10 -7.92 -17.35
N LEU A 199 0.68 -9.04 -17.80
CA LEU A 199 0.57 -9.53 -19.18
C LEU A 199 -0.86 -10.01 -19.49
N ARG A 200 -1.58 -10.51 -18.48
CA ARG A 200 -2.94 -11.03 -18.61
C ARG A 200 -3.99 -9.92 -18.70
N PHE A 201 -3.80 -8.80 -17.98
CA PHE A 201 -4.72 -7.67 -17.95
C PHE A 201 -4.21 -6.49 -18.79
N ARG A 202 -4.29 -6.64 -20.13
CA ARG A 202 -4.00 -5.57 -21.11
C ARG A 202 -4.63 -4.24 -20.67
N GLY A 203 -3.79 -3.31 -20.20
CA GLY A 203 -4.12 -1.87 -20.19
C GLY A 203 -4.50 -1.20 -18.86
N PHE A 204 -4.61 -1.91 -17.72
CA PHE A 204 -4.95 -1.21 -16.46
C PHE A 204 -3.74 -0.68 -15.67
N GLN A 205 -2.58 -1.32 -15.82
CA GLN A 205 -1.33 -0.74 -15.35
C GLN A 205 -0.65 0.04 -16.47
N ARG A 206 -0.33 1.30 -16.19
CA ARG A 206 0.65 2.06 -16.96
C ARG A 206 2.05 1.56 -16.60
N HIS A 207 2.34 0.28 -16.88
CA HIS A 207 3.65 -0.36 -16.67
C HIS A 207 4.77 0.31 -17.47
N THR A 208 4.42 1.13 -18.46
CA THR A 208 5.33 2.04 -19.16
C THR A 208 5.73 3.25 -18.30
N TRP A 209 5.11 3.45 -17.13
CA TRP A 209 5.42 4.51 -16.20
C TRP A 209 6.33 3.95 -15.11
N GLY A 210 7.54 4.49 -14.99
CA GLY A 210 8.59 3.94 -14.12
C GLY A 210 8.24 3.87 -12.63
N ASN A 211 7.21 4.60 -12.18
CA ASN A 211 6.69 4.52 -10.81
C ASN A 211 5.62 3.44 -10.61
N MET A 212 5.22 2.72 -11.65
CA MET A 212 4.23 1.65 -11.63
C MET A 212 4.78 0.34 -12.21
N SER A 213 6.08 0.29 -12.52
CA SER A 213 6.76 -0.83 -13.17
C SER A 213 7.84 -1.45 -12.27
N GLU A 214 8.60 -2.42 -12.80
CA GLU A 214 9.77 -3.02 -12.13
C GLU A 214 10.78 -1.98 -11.62
N SER A 215 10.81 -0.78 -12.21
CA SER A 215 11.66 0.33 -11.76
C SER A 215 11.07 1.19 -10.63
N HIS A 216 9.86 0.87 -10.14
CA HIS A 216 9.36 1.43 -8.88
C HIS A 216 10.08 0.83 -7.66
N ALA A 217 10.47 -0.44 -7.78
CA ALA A 217 11.11 -1.20 -6.72
C ALA A 217 12.33 -0.47 -6.07
N PRO A 218 13.18 0.28 -6.78
CA PRO A 218 14.28 1.03 -6.15
C PRO A 218 13.94 2.46 -5.68
N LEU A 219 12.82 3.06 -6.08
CA LEU A 219 12.58 4.49 -5.84
C LEU A 219 11.79 4.74 -4.56
N GLY A 220 12.45 4.66 -3.40
CA GLY A 220 12.05 5.49 -2.25
C GLY A 220 11.79 4.80 -0.91
N SER A 221 12.01 3.51 -0.74
CA SER A 221 11.85 2.89 0.59
C SER A 221 13.11 3.01 1.45
N PHE A 222 13.29 4.15 2.11
CA PHE A 222 14.30 4.32 3.16
C PHE A 222 14.22 3.23 4.25
N ARG A 223 13.07 2.57 4.42
CA ARG A 223 12.86 1.50 5.39
C ARG A 223 13.43 0.14 5.01
N LEU A 224 13.64 -0.16 3.72
CA LEU A 224 14.15 -1.46 3.32
C LEU A 224 15.57 -1.72 3.86
N GLU A 225 16.45 -0.73 3.79
CA GLU A 225 17.81 -0.87 4.33
C GLU A 225 17.79 -1.15 5.83
N TYR A 226 16.90 -0.49 6.56
CA TYR A 226 16.71 -0.73 8.00
C TYR A 226 16.13 -2.12 8.30
N ILE A 227 15.22 -2.64 7.46
CA ILE A 227 14.71 -4.02 7.55
C ILE A 227 15.87 -5.00 7.34
N LEU A 228 16.64 -4.84 6.25
CA LEU A 228 17.78 -5.71 5.95
C LEU A 228 18.88 -5.63 7.02
N GLY A 229 19.13 -4.44 7.57
CA GLY A 229 20.04 -4.24 8.69
C GLY A 229 19.57 -4.93 9.96
N ALA A 230 18.28 -4.84 10.29
CA ALA A 230 17.70 -5.53 11.43
C ALA A 230 17.78 -7.06 11.29
N LEU A 231 17.57 -7.59 10.07
CA LEU A 231 17.73 -9.02 9.78
C LEU A 231 19.16 -9.51 10.01
N MET A 232 20.17 -8.74 9.57
CA MET A 232 21.58 -9.09 9.83
C MET A 232 21.90 -9.17 11.32
N LYS A 233 21.45 -8.18 12.10
CA LYS A 233 21.64 -8.14 13.56
C LYS A 233 20.98 -9.35 14.25
N LYS A 234 20.02 -10.01 13.60
CA LYS A 234 19.34 -11.21 14.09
C LYS A 234 19.88 -12.51 13.48
N GLY A 235 20.98 -12.46 12.74
CA GLY A 235 21.66 -13.64 12.18
C GLY A 235 21.04 -14.20 10.90
N TRP A 236 20.08 -13.51 10.28
CA TRP A 236 19.37 -14.00 9.08
C TRP A 236 20.15 -13.64 7.80
N ARG A 237 21.35 -14.24 7.63
CA ARG A 237 22.30 -13.88 6.56
C ARG A 237 21.88 -14.35 5.16
N GLU A 238 21.26 -15.52 5.05
CA GLU A 238 20.87 -16.12 3.77
C GLU A 238 19.73 -15.34 3.09
N LYS A 239 18.74 -14.89 3.87
CA LYS A 239 17.64 -14.04 3.39
C LYS A 239 18.17 -12.74 2.75
N ARG A 240 19.22 -12.13 3.32
CA ARG A 240 19.85 -10.91 2.76
C ARG A 240 20.57 -11.17 1.43
N LYS A 241 21.23 -12.31 1.25
CA LYS A 241 21.93 -12.63 -0.01
C LYS A 241 20.94 -12.62 -1.17
N ASN A 242 19.79 -13.27 -0.99
CA ASN A 242 18.73 -13.31 -2.00
C ASN A 242 18.17 -11.91 -2.30
N SER A 243 17.98 -11.06 -1.27
CA SER A 243 17.57 -9.67 -1.48
C SER A 243 18.61 -8.82 -2.22
N GLY A 244 19.89 -9.03 -1.95
CA GLY A 244 20.98 -8.33 -2.63
C GLY A 244 21.04 -8.61 -4.13
N VAL A 245 20.68 -9.83 -4.54
CA VAL A 245 20.52 -10.20 -5.95
C VAL A 245 19.33 -9.46 -6.57
N CYS A 246 18.18 -9.44 -5.89
CA CYS A 246 16.99 -8.73 -6.36
C CYS A 246 17.23 -7.22 -6.51
N LEU A 247 17.91 -6.60 -5.54
CA LEU A 247 18.25 -5.18 -5.57
C LEU A 247 19.21 -4.82 -6.70
N LYS A 248 20.21 -5.67 -6.98
CA LYS A 248 21.11 -5.47 -8.13
C LYS A 248 20.37 -5.57 -9.46
N ASN A 249 19.43 -6.52 -9.58
CA ASN A 249 18.61 -6.66 -10.78
C ASN A 249 17.70 -5.43 -10.98
N ALA A 250 17.05 -4.94 -9.92
CA ALA A 250 16.23 -3.73 -9.96
C ALA A 250 17.05 -2.46 -10.27
N ALA A 251 18.27 -2.34 -9.73
CA ALA A 251 19.19 -1.24 -10.03
C ALA A 251 19.62 -1.24 -11.51
N ASN A 252 19.83 -2.42 -12.10
CA ASN A 252 20.14 -2.53 -13.53
C ASN A 252 18.97 -2.13 -14.44
N ILE A 253 17.72 -2.41 -14.02
CA ILE A 253 16.50 -2.04 -14.75
C ILE A 253 16.20 -0.53 -14.63
N SER A 254 16.46 0.07 -13.47
CA SER A 254 16.23 1.50 -13.20
C SER A 254 17.36 2.44 -13.64
N SER A 255 18.46 1.91 -14.18
CA SER A 255 19.53 2.69 -14.80
C SER A 255 18.95 3.60 -15.90
N PRO A 256 19.36 4.89 -16.01
CA PRO A 256 18.82 5.83 -17.01
C PRO A 256 18.87 5.33 -18.46
N ARG A 257 19.75 4.37 -18.76
CA ARG A 257 19.89 3.74 -20.08
C ARG A 257 18.87 2.63 -20.36
N ASN A 258 18.21 2.09 -19.33
CA ASN A 258 17.33 0.93 -19.39
C ASN A 258 15.88 1.26 -18.99
N ILE A 259 15.56 2.50 -18.61
CA ILE A 259 14.17 2.91 -18.38
C ILE A 259 13.46 2.98 -19.74
N PRO A 260 12.42 2.18 -20.00
CA PRO A 260 11.70 2.20 -21.26
C PRO A 260 10.74 3.39 -21.28
N PHE A 261 11.26 4.60 -21.40
CA PHE A 261 10.42 5.71 -21.85
C PHE A 261 10.15 5.54 -23.35
N PRO A 262 8.91 5.77 -23.82
CA PRO A 262 8.69 5.93 -25.25
C PRO A 262 9.59 7.07 -25.73
N ARG A 263 10.38 6.83 -26.79
CA ARG A 263 11.40 7.78 -27.31
C ARG A 263 10.86 9.16 -27.72
N ASN A 264 9.55 9.38 -27.60
CA ASN A 264 8.85 10.56 -28.11
C ASN A 264 8.34 11.54 -27.04
N THR A 265 8.67 11.35 -25.75
CA THR A 265 8.30 12.31 -24.68
C THR A 265 9.50 13.04 -24.09
N TRP A 266 10.48 13.39 -24.91
CA TRP A 266 11.39 14.49 -24.57
C TRP A 266 10.67 15.80 -24.88
N VAL A 267 10.04 16.41 -23.86
CA VAL A 267 9.94 17.87 -23.88
C VAL A 267 11.37 18.36 -23.73
N GLN A 268 11.93 18.90 -24.81
CA GLN A 268 13.20 19.62 -24.78
C GLN A 268 13.07 20.77 -23.78
N VAL A 269 13.46 20.54 -22.53
CA VAL A 269 13.98 21.63 -21.71
C VAL A 269 15.39 21.87 -22.23
N ARG A 270 15.50 22.68 -23.29
CA ARG A 270 16.78 23.30 -23.64
C ARG A 270 17.17 24.14 -22.42
N ALA A 271 18.16 23.68 -21.67
CA ALA A 271 18.97 24.58 -20.88
C ALA A 271 19.53 25.62 -21.84
N GLN A 272 19.01 26.85 -21.76
CA GLN A 272 19.73 28.01 -22.25
C GLN A 272 20.98 28.13 -21.37
N THR A 273 22.04 27.45 -21.76
CA THR A 273 23.40 27.76 -21.32
C THR A 273 23.77 29.09 -21.94
N THR A 274 23.54 30.18 -21.22
CA THR A 274 24.25 31.44 -21.48
C THR A 274 25.73 31.19 -21.25
N ALA A 275 26.53 31.35 -22.30
CA ALA A 275 27.98 31.25 -22.24
C ALA A 275 28.57 32.27 -21.24
N PRO A 276 29.69 31.97 -20.58
CA PRO A 276 30.36 32.93 -19.71
C PRO A 276 30.96 34.06 -20.55
N ALA A 277 30.66 35.31 -20.19
CA ALA A 277 31.24 36.49 -20.80
C ALA A 277 32.75 36.54 -20.51
N THR A 278 33.55 36.51 -21.57
CA THR A 278 34.99 36.79 -21.52
C THR A 278 35.19 38.30 -21.33
N PHE A 279 35.68 38.71 -20.17
CA PHE A 279 36.26 40.04 -19.98
C PHE A 279 37.64 40.08 -20.67
N SER A 280 37.85 41.04 -21.57
CA SER A 280 39.18 41.44 -22.03
C SER A 280 39.46 42.86 -21.53
N PRO A 281 40.66 43.16 -21.03
CA PRO A 281 40.99 44.48 -20.50
C PRO A 281 41.49 45.40 -21.61
N SER A 282 40.92 46.61 -21.66
CA SER A 282 41.54 47.83 -22.19
C SER A 282 40.79 49.02 -21.62
#